data_AF-A0A4R4TNF9-F1
#
_entry.id   AF-A0A4R4TNF9-F1
#
_cell.length_a   1.000
_cell.length_b   1.000
_cell.length_c   1.000
_cell.angle_alpha   90.00
_cell.angle_beta   90.00
_cell.angle_gamma   90.00
#
_symmetry.space_group_name_H-M   'P 1'
#
loop_
_entity.id
_entity.type
_entity.pdbx_description
1 polymer ?
#
loop_
_entity_poly.entity_id
_entity_poly.type
_entity_poly.pdbx_seq_one_letter_code
_entity_poly.pdbx_strand_id
1 'polypeptide(L)'
;MVHPADGPGLGRRSRSLVDECHHPPRPGSRPAAGRLSPTGRLELTRRPGTGPDASLLGDINGALVVELGCGGGHNLAHLTTQGARCIGIDHDPAKIHLARACYGHLPRLHFRNGDAARCLGDVPPGSVDVCLSIFGAFSFTTPGPLLAAVATALRPGGQLLIVLRADAHHDYITVLTRR
;
A
#
# COMPACT_ATOMS: atom_id res chain seq x y z
N MET A 1 72.31 48.88 21.95
CA MET A 1 71.81 49.59 20.75
C MET A 1 70.29 49.65 20.81
N VAL A 2 69.72 50.62 20.09
CA VAL A 2 68.35 51.17 20.15
C VAL A 2 67.19 50.14 20.04
N HIS A 3 66.06 50.47 20.66
CA HIS A 3 64.66 49.98 20.54
C HIS A 3 64.12 49.88 19.07
N PRO A 4 62.85 49.46 18.77
CA PRO A 4 61.68 49.08 19.61
C PRO A 4 61.18 47.63 19.27
N ALA A 5 59.94 47.13 19.47
CA ALA A 5 58.64 47.66 19.92
C ALA A 5 57.73 46.55 20.52
N ASP A 6 56.64 46.93 21.21
CA ASP A 6 55.50 46.06 21.56
C ASP A 6 54.37 46.10 20.51
N GLY A 7 53.57 45.03 20.42
CA GLY A 7 52.34 44.97 19.63
C GLY A 7 51.43 43.79 20.01
N PRO A 8 50.16 44.00 20.40
CA PRO A 8 49.28 42.91 20.84
C PRO A 8 48.54 42.24 19.67
N GLY A 9 48.76 40.93 19.48
CA GLY A 9 48.11 40.11 18.46
C GLY A 9 46.99 39.23 19.03
N LEU A 10 45.74 39.47 18.60
CA LEU A 10 44.55 38.75 19.06
C LEU A 10 44.58 37.26 18.63
N GLY A 11 44.24 36.36 19.56
CA GLY A 11 44.48 34.93 19.39
C GLY A 11 43.63 34.18 18.36
N ARG A 12 43.92 32.87 18.25
CA ARG A 12 42.95 31.81 17.89
C ARG A 12 43.46 30.47 18.40
N ARG A 13 42.59 29.70 19.05
CA ARG A 13 42.88 28.32 19.45
C ARG A 13 42.80 27.42 18.21
N SER A 14 43.86 26.69 17.90
CA SER A 14 43.81 25.58 16.95
C SER A 14 42.96 24.45 17.54
N ARG A 15 41.76 24.25 17.01
CA ARG A 15 41.05 22.96 17.13
C ARG A 15 41.40 22.16 15.88
N SER A 16 41.88 20.94 16.06
CA SER A 16 42.14 20.01 14.96
C SER A 16 40.85 19.68 14.23
N LEU A 17 40.96 19.43 12.92
CA LEU A 17 39.84 18.88 12.16
C LEU A 17 39.45 17.52 12.74
N VAL A 18 38.14 17.33 12.90
CA VAL A 18 37.49 16.02 12.98
C VAL A 18 36.49 15.98 11.83
N ASP A 19 36.37 14.82 11.18
CA ASP A 19 35.61 14.67 9.94
C ASP A 19 34.20 15.26 10.00
N GLU A 20 33.88 16.13 9.04
CA GLU A 20 32.48 16.38 8.66
C GLU A 20 31.95 15.16 7.91
N CYS A 21 31.63 14.09 8.65
CA CYS A 21 30.77 13.04 8.15
C CYS A 21 29.44 13.69 7.73
N HIS A 22 29.21 13.78 6.42
CA HIS A 22 28.00 14.36 5.84
C HIS A 22 26.80 13.49 6.21
N HIS A 23 26.14 13.82 7.33
CA HIS A 23 25.00 13.06 7.82
C HIS A 23 23.84 13.23 6.84
N PRO A 24 23.21 12.13 6.36
CA PRO A 24 21.97 12.27 5.61
C PRO A 24 20.92 12.97 6.49
N PRO A 25 20.06 13.83 5.91
CA PRO A 25 19.03 14.51 6.69
C PRO A 25 18.18 13.46 7.41
N ARG A 26 17.98 13.66 8.72
CA ARG A 26 17.09 12.81 9.52
C ARG A 26 15.74 12.72 8.80
N PRO A 27 15.13 11.52 8.65
CA PRO A 27 13.84 11.40 8.01
C PRO A 27 12.84 12.27 8.77
N GLY A 28 12.42 13.37 8.14
CA GLY A 28 11.45 14.28 8.72
C GLY A 28 10.19 13.49 9.06
N SER A 29 9.72 13.61 10.30
CA SER A 29 8.48 12.99 10.72
C SER A 29 7.34 13.52 9.85
N ARG A 30 6.93 12.75 8.83
CA ARG A 30 5.61 12.93 8.23
C ARG A 30 4.62 12.86 9.41
N PRO A 31 3.66 13.81 9.52
CA PRO A 31 2.66 13.73 10.57
C PRO A 31 2.02 12.34 10.50
N ALA A 32 1.90 11.68 11.67
CA ALA A 32 1.25 10.39 11.75
C ALA A 32 -0.12 10.51 11.07
N ALA A 33 -0.36 9.70 10.04
CA ALA A 33 -1.55 9.84 9.23
C ALA A 33 -2.78 9.63 10.13
N GLY A 34 -3.58 10.69 10.26
CA GLY A 34 -4.78 10.65 11.10
C GLY A 34 -5.77 9.62 10.58
N ARG A 35 -6.74 9.24 11.42
CA ARG A 35 -7.87 8.43 10.98
C ARG A 35 -8.57 9.15 9.83
N LEU A 36 -8.77 8.46 8.72
CA LEU A 36 -9.50 8.99 7.57
C LEU A 36 -10.89 8.35 7.51
N SER A 37 -11.85 9.09 6.98
CA SER A 37 -13.14 8.52 6.58
C SER A 37 -12.94 7.61 5.35
N PRO A 38 -13.67 6.49 5.25
CA PRO A 38 -13.75 5.71 4.01
C PRO A 38 -14.25 6.55 2.83
N THR A 39 -13.84 6.20 1.61
CA THR A 39 -14.38 6.81 0.39
C THR A 39 -15.82 6.35 0.16
N GLY A 40 -16.62 7.17 -0.54
CA GLY A 40 -17.99 6.82 -0.93
C GLY A 40 -18.08 5.85 -2.12
N ARG A 41 -16.94 5.42 -2.68
CA ARG A 41 -16.85 4.62 -3.90
C ARG A 41 -15.60 3.73 -3.91
N LEU A 42 -15.71 2.59 -4.60
CA LEU A 42 -14.58 1.77 -5.06
C LEU A 42 -13.93 2.43 -6.28
N GLU A 43 -12.65 2.80 -6.19
CA GLU A 43 -11.96 3.47 -7.29
C GLU A 43 -11.13 2.48 -8.11
N LEU A 44 -11.69 2.10 -9.27
CA LEU A 44 -11.12 1.10 -10.19
C LEU A 44 -10.24 1.69 -11.30
N THR A 45 -10.11 3.01 -11.42
CA THR A 45 -9.38 3.65 -12.53
C THR A 45 -8.42 4.72 -12.02
N ARG A 46 -7.46 5.15 -12.86
CA ARG A 46 -6.51 6.23 -12.50
C ARG A 46 -7.16 7.58 -12.23
N ARG A 47 -8.41 7.79 -12.69
CA ARG A 47 -9.17 9.04 -12.52
C ARG A 47 -10.30 8.78 -11.52
N PRO A 48 -10.24 9.34 -10.29
CA PRO A 48 -11.28 9.16 -9.28
C PRO A 48 -12.67 9.51 -9.83
N GLY A 49 -13.69 8.75 -9.41
CA GLY A 49 -15.07 8.89 -9.86
C GLY A 49 -15.36 8.37 -11.28
N THR A 50 -14.38 7.79 -11.99
CA THR A 50 -14.60 7.24 -13.36
C THR A 50 -14.51 5.71 -13.42
N GLY A 51 -14.96 5.14 -14.54
CA GLY A 51 -15.06 3.69 -14.74
C GLY A 51 -16.28 3.06 -14.05
N PRO A 52 -16.36 1.72 -13.99
CA PRO A 52 -17.42 1.01 -13.26
C PRO A 52 -17.28 1.17 -11.74
N ASP A 53 -18.34 0.84 -11.00
CA ASP A 53 -18.39 0.86 -9.54
C ASP A 53 -18.28 -0.56 -8.92
N ALA A 54 -18.60 -0.68 -7.64
CA ALA A 54 -18.52 -1.94 -6.89
C ALA A 54 -19.54 -3.01 -7.34
N SER A 55 -20.54 -2.70 -8.18
CA SER A 55 -21.51 -3.67 -8.68
C SER A 55 -20.87 -4.82 -9.48
N LEU A 56 -19.68 -4.61 -10.05
CA LEU A 56 -18.89 -5.66 -10.70
C LEU A 56 -18.50 -6.82 -9.76
N LEU A 57 -18.53 -6.61 -8.45
CA LEU A 57 -18.18 -7.60 -7.43
C LEU A 57 -19.39 -8.43 -6.96
N GLY A 58 -20.59 -8.13 -7.44
CA GLY A 58 -21.84 -8.72 -6.95
C GLY A 58 -22.20 -8.26 -5.53
N ASP A 59 -22.94 -9.09 -4.79
CA ASP A 59 -23.18 -8.85 -3.37
C ASP A 59 -21.93 -9.19 -2.54
N ILE A 60 -21.42 -8.19 -1.83
CA ILE A 60 -20.21 -8.26 -1.00
C ILE A 60 -20.53 -8.26 0.51
N ASN A 61 -21.80 -8.23 0.91
CA ASN A 61 -22.17 -8.21 2.32
C ASN A 61 -21.73 -9.51 3.02
N GLY A 62 -20.83 -9.41 3.99
CA GLY A 62 -20.22 -10.56 4.68
C GLY A 62 -19.13 -11.30 3.89
N ALA A 63 -18.94 -10.98 2.59
CA ALA A 63 -17.95 -11.61 1.72
C ALA A 63 -16.51 -11.34 2.18
N LEU A 64 -15.62 -12.33 2.02
CA LEU A 64 -14.18 -12.17 2.24
C LEU A 64 -13.51 -11.60 0.98
N VAL A 65 -13.11 -10.34 1.07
CA VAL A 65 -12.40 -9.60 0.01
C VAL A 65 -10.92 -9.45 0.36
N VAL A 66 -10.02 -9.80 -0.56
CA VAL A 66 -8.57 -9.60 -0.42
C VAL A 66 -8.06 -8.66 -1.50
N GLU A 67 -7.36 -7.57 -1.15
CA GLU A 67 -6.73 -6.66 -2.14
C GLU A 67 -5.20 -6.83 -2.12
N LEU A 68 -4.63 -7.16 -3.27
CA LEU A 68 -3.21 -7.44 -3.50
C LEU A 68 -2.52 -6.19 -4.05
N GLY A 69 -1.63 -5.59 -3.26
CA GLY A 69 -1.12 -4.24 -3.51
C GLY A 69 -2.13 -3.16 -3.08
N CYS A 70 -2.74 -3.33 -1.89
CA CYS A 70 -3.80 -2.46 -1.38
C CYS A 70 -3.37 -1.01 -1.09
N GLY A 71 -2.07 -0.71 -1.09
CA GLY A 71 -1.54 0.63 -0.86
C GLY A 71 -2.03 1.23 0.46
N GLY A 72 -2.74 2.36 0.38
CA GLY A 72 -3.32 3.03 1.54
C GLY A 72 -4.61 2.42 2.08
N GLY A 73 -5.16 1.37 1.45
CA GLY A 73 -6.35 0.65 1.92
C GLY A 73 -7.70 1.34 1.68
N HIS A 74 -7.75 2.43 0.90
CA HIS A 74 -8.98 3.21 0.67
C HIS A 74 -10.14 2.38 0.08
N ASN A 75 -9.85 1.53 -0.91
CA ASN A 75 -10.84 0.66 -1.53
C ASN A 75 -11.43 -0.34 -0.52
N LEU A 76 -10.57 -1.05 0.22
CA LEU A 76 -11.03 -1.95 1.27
C LEU A 76 -11.78 -1.24 2.40
N ALA A 77 -11.38 -0.01 2.77
CA ALA A 77 -12.12 0.80 3.74
C ALA A 77 -13.55 1.07 3.25
N HIS A 78 -13.73 1.43 1.98
CA HIS A 78 -15.06 1.57 1.37
C HIS A 78 -15.84 0.25 1.42
N LEU A 79 -15.29 -0.85 0.90
CA LEU A 79 -15.99 -2.15 0.87
C LEU A 79 -16.35 -2.68 2.28
N THR A 80 -15.53 -2.36 3.30
CA THR A 80 -15.82 -2.68 4.71
C THR A 80 -17.08 -1.96 5.20
N THR A 81 -17.34 -0.71 4.76
CA THR A 81 -18.60 0.00 5.09
C THR A 81 -19.82 -0.63 4.40
N GLN A 82 -19.62 -1.29 3.27
CA GLN A 82 -20.65 -2.04 2.54
C GLN A 82 -20.87 -3.47 3.09
N GLY A 83 -20.25 -3.81 4.22
CA GLY A 83 -20.47 -5.08 4.93
C GLY A 83 -19.41 -6.16 4.68
N ALA A 84 -18.44 -5.94 3.78
CA ALA A 84 -17.40 -6.91 3.50
C ALA A 84 -16.45 -7.15 4.70
N ARG A 85 -15.77 -8.30 4.66
CA ARG A 85 -14.63 -8.65 5.51
C ARG A 85 -13.38 -8.51 4.65
N CYS A 86 -12.44 -7.65 5.04
CA CYS A 86 -11.39 -7.20 4.14
C CYS A 86 -9.97 -7.51 4.66
N ILE A 87 -9.11 -8.02 3.77
CA ILE A 87 -7.67 -8.19 4.01
C ILE A 87 -6.88 -7.45 2.94
N GLY A 88 -6.16 -6.40 3.33
CA GLY A 88 -5.21 -5.72 2.46
C GLY A 88 -3.82 -6.35 2.59
N ILE A 89 -3.20 -6.66 1.46
CA ILE A 89 -1.82 -7.14 1.39
C ILE A 89 -1.01 -6.13 0.58
N ASP A 90 0.16 -5.72 1.07
CA ASP A 90 1.12 -4.94 0.29
C ASP A 90 2.55 -5.23 0.76
N HIS A 91 3.47 -5.29 -0.20
CA HIS A 91 4.90 -5.46 0.03
C HIS A 91 5.55 -4.22 0.70
N ASP A 92 5.03 -3.02 0.45
CA ASP A 92 5.59 -1.78 0.98
C ASP A 92 5.16 -1.57 2.45
N PRO A 93 6.09 -1.63 3.43
CA PRO A 93 5.74 -1.47 4.84
C PRO A 93 5.24 -0.06 5.17
N ALA A 94 5.63 0.97 4.41
CA ALA A 94 5.15 2.33 4.60
C ALA A 94 3.69 2.49 4.16
N LYS A 95 3.27 1.77 3.11
CA LYS A 95 1.84 1.67 2.70
C LYS A 95 1.01 1.00 3.78
N ILE A 96 1.47 -0.14 4.30
CA ILE A 96 0.77 -0.87 5.37
C ILE A 96 0.72 -0.08 6.68
N HIS A 97 1.78 0.66 7.03
CA HIS A 97 1.75 1.59 8.17
C HIS A 97 0.70 2.69 7.97
N LEU A 98 0.68 3.33 6.80
CA LEU A 98 -0.32 4.33 6.43
C LEU A 98 -1.75 3.76 6.49
N ALA A 99 -2.00 2.61 5.88
CA ALA A 99 -3.31 1.97 5.83
C ALA A 99 -3.83 1.62 7.24
N ARG A 100 -2.95 1.11 8.12
CA ARG A 100 -3.28 0.84 9.54
C ARG A 100 -3.57 2.12 10.32
N ALA A 101 -2.81 3.19 10.09
CA ALA A 101 -3.04 4.48 10.76
C ALA A 101 -4.37 5.13 10.34
N CYS A 102 -4.66 5.15 9.03
CA CYS A 102 -5.91 5.68 8.49
C CYS A 102 -7.13 4.83 8.87
N TYR A 103 -7.06 3.51 8.67
CA TYR A 103 -8.23 2.63 8.60
C TYR A 103 -8.20 1.41 9.53
N GLY A 104 -7.12 1.18 10.29
CA GLY A 104 -7.03 0.07 11.24
C GLY A 104 -8.00 0.14 12.43
N HIS A 105 -8.83 1.18 12.49
CA HIS A 105 -9.94 1.33 13.43
C HIS A 105 -11.26 0.73 12.91
N LEU A 106 -11.35 0.37 11.63
CA LEU A 106 -12.56 -0.20 11.03
C LEU A 106 -12.68 -1.69 11.40
N PRO A 107 -13.85 -2.14 11.90
CA PRO A 107 -14.06 -3.55 12.22
C PRO A 107 -14.04 -4.39 10.93
N ARG A 108 -13.48 -5.61 11.00
CA ARG A 108 -13.37 -6.56 9.88
C ARG A 108 -12.39 -6.14 8.76
N LEU A 109 -11.60 -5.09 8.94
CA LEU A 109 -10.52 -4.70 8.03
C LEU A 109 -9.14 -5.01 8.65
N HIS A 110 -8.33 -5.80 7.97
CA HIS A 110 -6.99 -6.17 8.40
C HIS A 110 -5.96 -5.92 7.32
N PHE A 111 -4.73 -5.60 7.71
CA PHE A 111 -3.63 -5.31 6.80
C PHE A 111 -2.42 -6.19 7.10
N ARG A 112 -1.88 -6.88 6.08
CA ARG A 112 -0.68 -7.73 6.13
C ARG A 112 0.42 -7.09 5.27
N ASN A 113 1.65 -7.06 5.79
CA ASN A 113 2.82 -6.66 5.00
C ASN A 113 3.56 -7.91 4.54
N GLY A 114 3.89 -7.99 3.25
CA GLY A 114 4.62 -9.11 2.67
C GLY A 114 4.33 -9.32 1.19
N ASP A 115 4.93 -10.37 0.63
CA ASP A 115 4.63 -10.84 -0.72
C ASP A 115 3.17 -11.31 -0.85
N ALA A 116 2.55 -10.97 -1.98
CA ALA A 116 1.14 -11.24 -2.24
C ALA A 116 0.81 -12.73 -2.33
N ALA A 117 1.65 -13.53 -3.01
CA ALA A 117 1.41 -14.96 -3.17
C ALA A 117 1.63 -15.71 -1.85
N ARG A 118 2.69 -15.35 -1.10
CA ARG A 118 2.97 -15.91 0.21
C ARG A 118 1.88 -15.59 1.23
N CYS A 119 1.47 -14.33 1.36
CA CYS A 119 0.45 -13.93 2.34
C CYS A 119 -0.97 -14.43 2.01
N LEU A 120 -1.23 -14.83 0.75
CA LEU A 120 -2.42 -15.59 0.36
C LEU A 120 -2.36 -17.06 0.80
N GLY A 121 -1.16 -17.67 0.88
CA GLY A 121 -0.98 -19.01 1.44
C GLY A 121 -1.37 -19.11 2.92
N ASP A 122 -1.31 -17.99 3.64
CA ASP A 122 -1.79 -17.84 5.03
C ASP A 122 -3.30 -17.53 5.13
N VAL A 123 -4.06 -17.72 4.04
CA VAL A 123 -5.54 -17.64 4.00
C VAL A 123 -6.08 -19.03 3.72
N PRO A 124 -7.15 -19.50 4.41
CA PRO A 124 -7.69 -20.84 4.16
C PRO A 124 -8.04 -21.04 2.68
N PRO A 125 -7.67 -22.17 2.06
CA PRO A 125 -7.94 -22.43 0.66
C PRO A 125 -9.45 -22.49 0.42
N GLY A 126 -9.90 -21.98 -0.73
CA GLY A 126 -11.32 -21.96 -1.08
C GLY A 126 -12.21 -21.09 -0.18
N SER A 127 -11.67 -20.07 0.50
CA SER A 127 -12.42 -19.21 1.44
C SER A 127 -12.61 -17.76 1.00
N VAL A 128 -11.86 -17.29 -0.02
CA VAL A 128 -11.96 -15.91 -0.52
C VAL A 128 -13.09 -15.81 -1.55
N ASP A 129 -14.00 -14.86 -1.36
CA ASP A 129 -15.07 -14.56 -2.32
C ASP A 129 -14.54 -13.73 -3.50
N VAL A 130 -13.78 -12.68 -3.20
CA VAL A 130 -13.26 -11.72 -4.17
C VAL A 130 -11.80 -11.41 -3.89
N CYS A 131 -10.96 -11.51 -4.91
CA CYS A 131 -9.59 -11.04 -4.91
C CYS A 131 -9.46 -9.83 -5.85
N LEU A 132 -8.86 -8.73 -5.38
CA LEU A 132 -8.67 -7.49 -6.11
C LEU A 132 -7.17 -7.24 -6.33
N SER A 133 -6.81 -6.67 -7.47
CA SER A 133 -5.47 -6.13 -7.73
C SER A 133 -5.59 -4.88 -8.60
N ILE A 134 -5.95 -3.75 -7.99
CA ILE A 134 -6.23 -2.49 -8.68
C ILE A 134 -4.94 -1.68 -8.80
N PHE A 135 -4.27 -1.75 -9.96
CA PHE A 135 -2.89 -1.30 -10.16
C PHE A 135 -1.89 -1.88 -9.14
N GLY A 136 -2.26 -3.01 -8.55
CA GLY A 136 -1.58 -3.67 -7.43
C GLY A 136 -0.59 -4.74 -7.87
N ALA A 137 -0.50 -5.83 -7.12
CA ALA A 137 0.56 -6.84 -7.22
C ALA A 137 0.78 -7.39 -8.64
N PHE A 138 -0.27 -7.66 -9.41
CA PHE A 138 -0.16 -8.13 -10.81
C PHE A 138 0.55 -7.14 -11.76
N SER A 139 0.76 -5.88 -11.36
CA SER A 139 1.55 -4.90 -12.11
C SER A 139 3.06 -5.00 -11.87
N PHE A 140 3.49 -5.77 -10.86
CA PHE A 140 4.88 -5.76 -10.35
C PHE A 140 5.49 -7.16 -10.16
N THR A 141 4.68 -8.22 -10.16
CA THR A 141 5.13 -9.61 -9.90
C THR A 141 4.93 -10.53 -11.10
N THR A 142 5.73 -11.58 -11.21
CA THR A 142 5.49 -12.69 -12.16
C THR A 142 4.08 -13.26 -11.96
N PRO A 143 3.20 -13.25 -12.98
CA PRO A 143 1.78 -13.52 -12.78
C PRO A 143 1.46 -14.99 -12.47
N GLY A 144 2.26 -15.94 -12.94
CA GLY A 144 1.99 -17.39 -12.78
C GLY A 144 1.85 -17.84 -11.33
N PRO A 145 2.87 -17.66 -10.46
CA PRO A 145 2.78 -18.03 -9.04
C PRO A 145 1.67 -17.30 -8.29
N LEU A 146 1.46 -16.00 -8.59
CA LEU A 146 0.40 -15.21 -7.94
C LEU A 146 -0.99 -15.70 -8.35
N LEU A 147 -1.21 -15.98 -9.64
CA LEU A 147 -2.47 -16.51 -10.15
C LEU A 147 -2.77 -17.89 -9.57
N ALA A 148 -1.76 -18.76 -9.37
CA ALA A 148 -1.93 -20.05 -8.70
C ALA A 148 -2.32 -19.90 -7.22
N ALA A 149 -1.70 -18.95 -6.50
CA ALA A 149 -2.07 -18.64 -5.11
C ALA A 149 -3.51 -18.10 -5.01
N VAL A 150 -3.91 -17.19 -5.91
CA VAL A 150 -5.29 -16.67 -5.99
C VAL A 150 -6.28 -17.80 -6.32
N ALA A 151 -5.97 -18.65 -7.29
CA ALA A 151 -6.82 -19.79 -7.67
C ALA A 151 -7.00 -20.82 -6.54
N THR A 152 -6.02 -20.92 -5.63
CA THR A 152 -6.14 -21.75 -4.41
C THR A 152 -6.97 -21.05 -3.33
N ALA A 153 -6.79 -19.74 -3.14
CA ALA A 153 -7.48 -18.97 -2.10
C ALA A 153 -8.97 -18.74 -2.40
N LEU A 154 -9.32 -18.49 -3.66
CA LEU A 154 -10.71 -18.25 -4.09
C LEU A 154 -11.59 -19.49 -3.89
N ARG A 155 -12.82 -19.31 -3.39
CA ARG A 155 -13.85 -20.36 -3.43
C ARG A 155 -14.32 -20.66 -4.87
N PRO A 156 -14.97 -21.80 -5.14
CA PRO A 156 -15.69 -21.99 -6.40
C PRO A 156 -16.71 -20.86 -6.63
N GLY A 157 -16.76 -20.33 -7.85
CA GLY A 157 -17.53 -19.12 -8.19
C GLY A 157 -16.97 -17.81 -7.63
N GLY A 158 -15.84 -17.83 -6.91
CA GLY A 158 -15.14 -16.62 -6.45
C GLY A 158 -14.43 -15.90 -7.60
N GLN A 159 -14.23 -14.59 -7.46
CA GLN A 159 -13.74 -13.72 -8.54
C GLN A 159 -12.36 -13.14 -8.28
N LEU A 160 -11.56 -12.98 -9.32
CA LEU A 160 -10.36 -12.15 -9.36
C LEU A 160 -10.61 -10.96 -10.30
N LEU A 161 -10.60 -9.74 -9.75
CA LEU A 161 -10.61 -8.49 -10.52
C LEU A 161 -9.19 -7.91 -10.54
N ILE A 162 -8.64 -7.74 -11.74
CA ILE A 162 -7.34 -7.11 -11.98
C ILE A 162 -7.57 -5.79 -12.72
N VAL A 163 -6.94 -4.71 -12.26
CA VAL A 163 -6.81 -3.49 -13.07
C VAL A 163 -5.34 -3.24 -13.38
N LEU A 164 -5.04 -3.07 -14.68
CA LEU A 164 -3.71 -2.76 -15.19
C LEU A 164 -3.76 -1.47 -16.01
N ARG A 165 -2.65 -0.73 -16.06
CA ARG A 165 -2.48 0.36 -17.02
C ARG A 165 -2.22 -0.24 -18.39
N ALA A 166 -3.07 0.05 -19.37
CA ALA A 166 -2.85 -0.35 -20.76
C ALA A 166 -1.84 0.58 -21.42
N ASP A 167 -2.08 1.89 -21.32
CA ASP A 167 -1.23 2.94 -21.88
C ASP A 167 -1.35 4.25 -21.06
N ALA A 168 -0.94 5.40 -21.63
CA ALA A 168 -1.02 6.71 -20.98
C ALA A 168 -2.45 7.17 -20.63
N HIS A 169 -3.48 6.60 -21.26
CA HIS A 169 -4.88 7.06 -21.21
C HIS A 169 -5.88 5.97 -20.84
N HIS A 170 -5.61 4.69 -21.12
CA HIS A 170 -6.53 3.57 -20.94
C HIS A 170 -6.12 2.61 -19.81
N ASP A 171 -7.12 2.14 -19.06
CA ASP A 171 -7.00 1.13 -18.01
C ASP A 171 -7.72 -0.15 -18.47
N TYR A 172 -7.07 -1.31 -18.33
CA TYR A 172 -7.72 -2.61 -18.53
C TYR A 172 -8.29 -3.12 -17.21
N ILE A 173 -9.57 -3.45 -17.19
CA ILE A 173 -10.27 -4.10 -16.08
C ILE A 173 -10.63 -5.51 -16.53
N THR A 174 -10.07 -6.52 -15.88
CA THR A 174 -10.29 -7.95 -16.19
C THR A 174 -10.92 -8.62 -14.97
N VAL A 175 -12.06 -9.29 -15.16
CA VAL A 175 -12.70 -10.14 -14.14
C VAL A 175 -12.60 -11.60 -14.58
N LEU A 176 -12.01 -12.43 -13.73
CA LEU A 176 -11.92 -13.88 -13.89
C LEU A 176 -12.73 -14.55 -12.78
N THR A 177 -13.48 -15.61 -13.12
CA THR A 177 -14.25 -16.39 -12.13
C THR A 177 -13.63 -17.78 -12.00
N ARG A 178 -13.38 -18.23 -10.77
CA ARG A 178 -12.95 -19.60 -10.48
C ARG A 178 -14.09 -20.57 -10.79
N ARG A 179 -13.84 -21.50 -11.70
CA ARG A 179 -14.73 -22.65 -11.98
C ARG A 179 -14.51 -23.77 -10.95
#